data_AF-A0AAD6ZLZ0-F1
#
_entry.id   AF-A0AAD6ZLZ0-F1
#
_cell.length_a   1.000
_cell.length_b   1.000
_cell.length_c   1.000
_cell.angle_alpha   90.00
_cell.angle_beta   90.00
_cell.angle_gamma   90.00
#
_symmetry.space_group_name_H-M   'P 1'
#
loop_
_entity.id
_entity.type
_entity.pdbx_description
1 polymer ?
#
loop_
_entity_poly.entity_id
_entity_poly.type
_entity_poly.pdbx_seq_one_letter_code
_entity_poly.pdbx_strand_id
1 'polypeptide(L)'
;RQHYKMAYTWYEEDVVFRHGILLEGWPAATPFQNPSTLSTAIPNLRKITDRLERGKCAFRKLSSAEVMERKKRWEEDVAAGRAVAKHRSQHSDCGVLRKR
;
A
#
# COMPACT_ATOMS: atom_id res chain seq x y z
N ARG A 1 1.92 -20.19 -14.05
CA ARG A 1 1.95 -18.71 -13.91
C ARG A 1 1.78 -18.39 -12.43
N GLN A 2 2.73 -17.72 -11.79
CA GLN A 2 2.52 -17.24 -10.42
C GLN A 2 1.58 -16.04 -10.45
N HIS A 3 0.49 -16.09 -9.68
CA HIS A 3 -0.41 -14.96 -9.49
C HIS A 3 0.11 -14.12 -8.32
N TYR A 4 0.78 -13.01 -8.61
CA TYR A 4 1.18 -12.06 -7.59
C TYR A 4 -0.06 -11.26 -7.14
N LYS A 5 -0.49 -11.46 -5.89
CA LYS A 5 -1.56 -10.67 -5.29
C LYS A 5 -0.93 -9.45 -4.64
N MET A 6 -1.23 -8.25 -5.14
CA MET A 6 -0.81 -7.02 -4.49
C MET A 6 -1.40 -6.93 -3.08
N ALA A 7 -0.55 -6.60 -2.11
CA ALA A 7 -0.95 -6.33 -0.73
C ALA A 7 -1.43 -4.87 -0.63
N TYR A 8 -2.69 -4.60 -0.99
CA TYR A 8 -3.28 -3.27 -0.91
C TYR A 8 -3.34 -2.71 0.53
N THR A 9 -3.50 -3.60 1.51
CA THR A 9 -3.52 -3.24 2.95
C THR A 9 -2.19 -2.67 3.43
N TRP A 10 -1.07 -3.20 2.95
CA TRP A 10 0.29 -2.80 3.38
C TRP A 10 1.01 -1.99 2.30
N TYR A 11 0.24 -1.31 1.45
CA TYR A 11 0.75 -0.66 0.25
C TYR A 11 1.86 0.36 0.54
N GLU A 12 1.68 1.20 1.56
CA GLU A 12 2.69 2.18 1.96
C GLU A 12 4.01 1.48 2.31
N GLU A 13 3.99 0.43 3.13
CA GLU A 13 5.20 -0.26 3.56
C GLU A 13 5.83 -1.15 2.48
N ASP A 14 5.03 -2.03 1.88
CA ASP A 14 5.52 -3.08 0.98
C ASP A 14 5.78 -2.56 -0.45
N VAL A 15 5.17 -1.45 -0.86
CA VAL A 15 5.34 -0.88 -2.21
C VAL A 15 6.02 0.47 -2.16
N VAL A 16 5.48 1.43 -1.39
CA VAL A 16 6.00 2.80 -1.43
C VAL A 16 7.36 2.88 -0.75
N PHE A 17 7.50 2.41 0.50
CA PHE A 17 8.75 2.50 1.24
C PHE A 17 9.78 1.49 0.76
N ARG A 18 9.36 0.26 0.44
CA ARG A 18 10.27 -0.80 0.02
C ARG A 18 10.80 -0.61 -1.40
N HIS A 19 9.95 -0.19 -2.33
CA HIS A 19 10.30 -0.11 -3.76
C HIS A 19 10.38 1.32 -4.27
N GLY A 20 9.98 2.33 -3.50
CA GLY A 20 9.94 3.71 -3.95
C GLY A 20 8.93 3.91 -5.07
N ILE A 21 7.83 3.14 -5.11
CA ILE A 21 6.83 3.22 -6.17
C ILE A 21 5.54 3.76 -5.59
N LEU A 22 5.11 4.92 -6.08
CA LEU A 22 3.85 5.55 -5.70
C LEU A 22 2.85 5.47 -6.86
N LEU A 23 1.60 5.13 -6.54
CA LEU A 23 0.48 5.21 -7.46
C LEU A 23 -0.18 6.56 -7.30
N GLU A 24 0.05 7.43 -8.27
CA GLU A 24 -0.52 8.77 -8.30
C GLU A 24 -1.83 8.77 -9.06
N GLY A 25 -2.74 9.66 -8.66
CA GLY A 25 -3.97 9.92 -9.42
C GLY A 25 -5.05 8.85 -9.32
N TRP A 26 -4.97 7.97 -8.32
CA TRP A 26 -6.06 7.06 -7.96
C TRP A 26 -7.36 7.85 -7.70
N PRO A 27 -8.53 7.40 -8.19
CA PRO A 27 -9.78 8.13 -7.99
C PRO A 27 -10.17 8.20 -6.51
N ALA A 28 -10.33 9.41 -5.97
CA ALA A 28 -10.72 9.62 -4.55
C ALA A 28 -12.08 8.99 -4.19
N ALA A 29 -13.00 8.88 -5.15
CA ALA A 29 -14.30 8.28 -4.96
C ALA A 29 -14.28 6.73 -4.94
N THR A 30 -13.13 6.11 -5.20
CA THR A 30 -13.01 4.64 -5.26
C THR A 30 -12.06 4.16 -4.15
N PRO A 31 -12.48 3.22 -3.30
CA PRO A 31 -11.59 2.69 -2.27
C PRO A 31 -10.35 2.06 -2.89
N PHE A 32 -9.19 2.28 -2.26
CA PHE A 32 -7.93 1.73 -2.71
C PHE A 32 -7.83 0.26 -2.27
N GLN A 33 -8.25 -0.66 -3.16
CA GLN A 33 -8.33 -2.08 -2.88
C GLN A 33 -8.12 -2.90 -4.16
N ASN A 34 -8.12 -4.23 -4.02
CA ASN A 34 -7.95 -5.13 -5.15
C ASN A 34 -9.07 -4.94 -6.19
N PRO A 35 -8.75 -4.74 -7.48
CA PRO A 35 -9.76 -4.64 -8.54
C PRO A 35 -10.74 -5.82 -8.60
N SER A 36 -10.31 -7.04 -8.25
CA SER A 36 -11.22 -8.20 -8.24
C SER A 36 -12.28 -8.11 -7.13
N THR A 37 -12.00 -7.41 -6.03
CA THR A 37 -12.98 -7.15 -4.97
C THR A 37 -13.86 -5.92 -5.28
N LEU A 38 -13.51 -5.15 -6.32
CA LEU A 38 -14.35 -4.08 -6.89
C LEU A 38 -15.32 -4.60 -7.96
N SER A 39 -15.42 -5.92 -8.17
CA SER A 39 -16.18 -6.54 -9.27
C SER A 39 -17.67 -6.21 -9.29
N THR A 40 -18.27 -5.92 -8.14
CA THR A 40 -19.67 -5.47 -8.04
C THR A 40 -19.87 -4.00 -8.43
N ALA A 41 -18.78 -3.25 -8.66
CA ALA A 41 -18.78 -1.83 -8.99
C ALA A 41 -18.15 -1.57 -10.36
N ILE A 42 -18.76 -2.11 -11.43
CA ILE A 42 -18.36 -1.87 -12.82
C ILE A 42 -18.10 -0.36 -13.12
N PRO A 43 -18.91 0.60 -12.64
CA PRO A 43 -18.62 2.02 -12.85
C PRO A 43 -17.29 2.48 -12.24
N ASN A 44 -16.89 1.93 -11.09
CA ASN A 44 -15.64 2.27 -10.43
C ASN A 44 -14.44 1.70 -11.19
N LEU A 45 -14.57 0.48 -11.71
CA LEU A 45 -13.55 -0.14 -12.56
C LEU A 45 -13.34 0.67 -13.84
N ARG A 46 -14.42 1.07 -14.54
CA ARG A 46 -14.33 1.92 -15.72
C ARG A 46 -13.60 3.24 -15.43
N LYS A 47 -13.94 3.92 -14.33
CA LYS A 47 -13.25 5.16 -13.92
C LYS A 47 -11.76 4.96 -13.66
N ILE A 48 -11.36 3.84 -13.08
CA ILE A 48 -9.95 3.52 -12.87
C ILE A 48 -9.27 3.33 -14.23
N THR A 49 -9.85 2.50 -15.11
CA THR A 49 -9.32 2.24 -16.46
C THR A 49 -9.18 3.52 -17.27
N ASP A 50 -10.23 4.35 -17.34
CA ASP A 50 -10.20 5.62 -18.07
C ASP A 50 -9.09 6.56 -17.57
N ARG A 51 -8.81 6.57 -16.27
CA ARG A 51 -7.73 7.40 -15.71
C ARG A 51 -6.35 6.85 -16.04
N LEU A 52 -6.18 5.53 -16.03
CA LEU A 52 -4.93 4.88 -16.44
C LEU A 52 -4.66 5.19 -17.92
N GLU A 53 -5.65 5.01 -18.79
CA GLU A 53 -5.53 5.26 -20.23
C GLU A 53 -5.23 6.72 -20.56
N ARG A 54 -5.82 7.66 -19.81
CA ARG A 54 -5.59 9.10 -19.97
C ARG A 54 -4.31 9.59 -19.29
N GLY A 55 -3.50 8.70 -18.70
CA GLY A 55 -2.30 9.06 -17.94
C GLY A 55 -2.56 9.86 -16.66
N LYS A 56 -3.82 9.90 -16.21
CA LYS A 56 -4.24 10.57 -14.96
C LYS A 56 -4.07 9.69 -13.73
N CYS A 57 -3.73 8.41 -13.92
CA CYS A 57 -3.35 7.46 -12.88
C CYS A 57 -2.10 6.74 -13.37
N ALA A 58 -1.02 6.77 -12.58
CA ALA A 58 0.27 6.22 -13.01
C ALA A 58 1.14 5.82 -11.82
N PHE A 59 2.01 4.84 -12.05
CA PHE A 59 3.06 4.50 -11.09
C PHE A 59 4.26 5.43 -11.33
N ARG A 60 4.58 6.27 -10.34
CA ARG A 60 5.76 7.14 -10.33
C ARG A 60 6.81 6.55 -9.39
N LYS A 61 8.07 6.59 -9.83
CA LYS A 61 9.21 6.28 -8.97
C LYS A 61 9.54 7.50 -8.12
N LEU A 62 9.55 7.32 -6.81
CA LEU A 62 9.97 8.32 -5.84
C LEU A 62 11.49 8.31 -5.69
N SER A 63 12.06 9.49 -5.47
CA SER A 63 13.42 9.66 -4.98
C SER A 63 13.55 9.19 -3.52
N SER A 64 14.77 8.93 -3.07
CA SER A 64 15.04 8.55 -1.68
C SER A 64 14.56 9.62 -0.69
N ALA A 65 14.71 10.91 -1.03
CA ALA A 65 14.24 12.03 -0.23
C ALA A 65 12.71 12.02 -0.07
N GLU A 66 11.97 11.85 -1.18
CA GLU A 66 10.50 11.77 -1.16
C GLU A 66 10.01 10.57 -0.35
N VAL A 67 10.69 9.42 -0.44
CA VAL A 67 10.34 8.23 0.36
C VAL A 67 10.52 8.52 1.85
N MET A 68 11.63 9.16 2.26
CA MET A 68 11.88 9.50 3.66
C MET A 68 10.85 10.49 4.22
N GLU A 69 10.55 11.55 3.48
CA GLU A 69 9.56 12.55 3.89
C GLU A 69 8.18 11.91 4.06
N ARG A 70 7.77 11.10 3.07
CA ARG A 70 6.49 10.39 3.12
C ARG A 70 6.44 9.41 4.29
N LYS A 71 7.54 8.69 4.54
CA LYS A 71 7.63 7.75 5.66
C LYS A 71 7.46 8.46 7.00
N LYS A 72 8.10 9.61 7.19
CA LYS A 72 7.94 10.42 8.41
C LYS A 72 6.49 10.84 8.62
N ARG A 73 5.83 11.36 7.58
CA ARG A 73 4.40 11.71 7.65
C ARG A 73 3.52 10.50 7.97
N TRP A 74 3.82 9.35 7.38
CA TRP A 74 3.09 8.12 7.66
C TRP A 74 3.30 7.64 9.10
N GLU A 75 4.51 7.74 9.65
CA GLU A 75 4.79 7.44 11.06
C GLU A 75 4.00 8.36 12.01
N GLU A 76 3.88 9.65 11.67
CA GLU A 76 3.02 10.60 12.40
C GLU A 76 1.53 10.21 12.32
N ASP A 77 1.06 9.77 11.16
CA ASP A 77 -0.30 9.27 10.98
C ASP A 77 -0.56 7.97 11.75
N VAL A 78 0.43 7.07 11.83
CA VAL A 78 0.36 5.85 12.66
C VAL A 78 0.31 6.22 14.14
N ALA A 79 1.17 7.14 14.60
CA ALA A 79 1.18 7.60 15.99
C ALA A 79 -0.14 8.26 16.39
N ALA A 80 -0.80 8.95 15.45
CA ALA A 80 -2.12 9.54 15.65
C ALA A 80 -3.29 8.56 15.46
N GLY A 81 -3.02 7.29 15.13
CA GLY A 81 -4.04 6.26 14.90
C GLY A 81 -4.83 6.40 13.59
N ARG A 82 -4.38 7.26 12.67
CA ARG A 82 -4.99 7.45 11.33
C ARG A 82 -4.53 6.41 10.30
N ALA A 83 -3.38 5.77 10.55
CA ALA A 83 -2.84 4.70 9.73
C ALA A 83 -2.48 3.49 10.61
N VAL A 84 -2.46 2.30 10.00
CA VAL A 84 -2.10 1.05 10.68
C VAL A 84 -0.77 0.56 10.15
N ALA A 85 0.22 0.47 11.04
CA ALA A 85 1.50 -0.16 10.73
C ALA A 85 1.39 -1.68 10.75
N LYS A 86 2.12 -2.33 9.84
CA LYS A 86 2.25 -3.78 9.77
C LYS A 86 2.97 -4.28 11.02
N HIS A 87 2.23 -4.98 11.86
CA HIS A 87 2.81 -5.65 13.02
C HIS A 87 3.45 -6.98 12.61
N ARG A 88 4.72 -7.22 12.96
CA ARG A 88 5.28 -8.57 12.85
C ARG A 88 4.75 -9.40 14.02
N SER A 89 4.15 -10.55 13.74
CA SER A 89 3.87 -11.53 14.79
C SER A 89 5.18 -11.88 15.48
N GLN A 90 5.18 -11.79 16.80
CA GLN A 90 6.21 -12.46 17.59
C GLN A 90 5.96 -13.97 17.51
N HIS A 91 7.04 -14.74 17.44
CA HIS A 91 6.97 -16.18 17.59
C HIS A 91 6.72 -16.51 19.07
N SER A 92 6.06 -17.63 19.35
CA SER A 92 5.72 -18.06 20.72
C SER A 92 6.95 -18.31 21.60
N ASP A 93 8.12 -18.53 20.99
CA ASP A 93 9.40 -18.73 21.66
C ASP A 93 10.23 -17.44 21.80
N CYS A 94 9.70 -16.29 21.36
CA CYS A 94 10.36 -15.01 21.47
C CYS A 94 10.52 -14.63 22.95
N GLY A 95 11.76 -14.68 23.45
CA GLY A 95 12.09 -14.42 24.87
C GLY A 95 12.08 -15.65 25.76
N VAL A 96 11.80 -16.86 25.24
CA VAL A 96 11.87 -18.10 26.02
C VAL A 96 13.31 -18.60 26.05
N LEU A 97 13.93 -18.61 27.23
CA LEU A 97 15.23 -19.23 27.47
C LEU A 97 15.15 -20.74 27.15
N ARG A 98 15.90 -21.19 26.15
CA ARG A 98 16.02 -22.61 25.83
C ARG A 98 16.72 -23.33 26.99
N LYS A 99 16.13 -24.42 27.48
CA LYS A 99 16.82 -25.32 28.43
C LYS A 99 18.06 -25.90 27.76
N ARG A 100 19.18 -25.86 28.50
CA ARG A 100 20.47 -26.41 28.11
C ARG A 100 20.49 -27.92 28.27
#